data_AF-A0A075TJV4-F1
#
_entry.id   AF-A0A075TJV4-F1
#
_cell.length_a   1.000
_cell.length_b   1.000
_cell.length_c   1.000
_cell.angle_alpha   90.00
_cell.angle_beta   90.00
_cell.angle_gamma   90.00
#
_symmetry.space_group_name_H-M   'P 1'
#
loop_
_entity.id
_entity.type
_entity.pdbx_description
1 polymer ?
#
loop_
_entity_poly.entity_id
_entity_poly.type
_entity_poly.pdbx_seq_one_letter_code
_entity_poly.pdbx_strand_id
1 'polypeptide(L)'
;KVTYIPPPPPEEEEAIFAHYQTGINFDKYDNILVEVSGHDPPPAILTFEEANLCPTLMKNIARTGYLKLTPVQKYSIPIIMAGRDLMACAQTGSGKTAAFLIPILAHMMRDGVTATQFEQQQQPECIIVAPTRELINQ
;
A
#
# COMPACT_ATOMS: atom_id res chain seq x y z
N LYS A 1 -37.85 -2.94 -3.31
CA LYS A 1 -36.43 -2.72 -2.95
C LYS A 1 -35.71 -2.32 -4.24
N VAL A 2 -35.14 -1.12 -4.29
CA VAL A 2 -34.31 -0.72 -5.43
C VAL A 2 -32.91 -1.26 -5.18
N THR A 3 -32.39 -2.03 -6.12
CA THR A 3 -31.00 -2.51 -6.08
C THR A 3 -30.10 -1.35 -6.47
N TYR A 4 -29.25 -0.89 -5.54
CA TYR A 4 -28.21 0.09 -5.85
C TYR A 4 -27.03 -0.64 -6.51
N ILE A 5 -26.63 -0.16 -7.69
CA ILE A 5 -25.44 -0.60 -8.41
C ILE A 5 -24.50 0.62 -8.43
N PRO A 6 -23.33 0.57 -7.76
CA PRO A 6 -22.40 1.69 -7.77
C PRO A 6 -21.86 1.92 -9.18
N PRO A 7 -21.51 3.18 -9.54
CA PRO A 7 -20.82 3.43 -10.80
C PRO A 7 -19.48 2.69 -10.83
N PRO A 8 -19.00 2.26 -12.01
CA PRO A 8 -17.69 1.65 -12.14
C PRO A 8 -16.59 2.64 -11.73
N PRO A 9 -15.43 2.15 -11.25
CA PRO A 9 -14.28 3.00 -11.00
C PRO A 9 -13.79 3.64 -12.31
N PRO A 10 -13.10 4.80 -12.25
CA PRO A 10 -12.55 5.43 -13.44
C PRO A 10 -11.49 4.53 -14.09
N GLU A 11 -11.52 4.44 -15.42
CA GLU A 11 -10.51 3.74 -16.21
C GLU A 11 -9.42 4.70 -16.72
N GLU A 12 -9.76 5.99 -16.84
CA GLU A 12 -8.84 7.01 -17.31
C GLU A 12 -7.72 7.25 -16.31
N GLU A 13 -6.49 7.18 -16.78
CA GLU A 13 -5.32 7.20 -15.94
C GLU A 13 -5.18 8.52 -15.15
N GLU A 14 -5.50 9.65 -15.78
CA GLU A 14 -5.52 10.95 -15.10
C GLU A 14 -6.52 10.95 -13.94
N ALA A 15 -7.68 10.30 -14.10
CA ALA A 15 -8.69 10.22 -13.05
C ALA A 15 -8.28 9.28 -11.91
N ILE A 16 -7.57 8.18 -12.21
CA ILE A 16 -7.00 7.26 -11.20
C ILE A 16 -5.98 7.99 -10.31
N PHE A 17 -5.13 8.84 -10.89
CA PHE A 17 -4.10 9.57 -10.16
C PHE A 17 -4.53 10.97 -9.66
N ALA A 18 -5.69 11.49 -10.08
CA ALA A 18 -6.19 12.81 -9.69
C ALA A 18 -6.51 12.94 -8.19
N HIS A 19 -6.74 11.83 -7.50
CA HIS A 19 -7.13 11.81 -6.10
C HIS A 19 -5.94 11.85 -5.13
N TYR A 20 -5.21 12.97 -5.07
CA TYR A 20 -4.31 13.20 -3.93
C TYR A 20 -4.30 14.65 -3.46
N GLN A 21 -4.86 14.85 -2.25
CA GLN A 21 -4.47 15.97 -1.39
C GLN A 21 -3.20 15.55 -0.64
N THR A 22 -2.07 16.18 -0.95
CA THR A 22 -0.88 16.06 -0.10
C THR A 22 -1.20 16.65 1.27
N GLY A 23 -1.00 15.86 2.33
CA GLY A 23 -1.15 16.34 3.70
C GLY A 23 -0.26 17.55 3.99
N ILE A 24 -0.73 18.40 4.89
CA ILE A 24 -0.10 19.66 5.26
C ILE A 24 1.12 19.33 6.16
N ASN A 25 2.31 19.25 5.54
CA ASN A 25 3.64 19.21 6.18
C ASN A 25 4.23 17.82 6.55
N PHE A 26 4.69 17.07 5.55
CA PHE A 26 5.36 15.77 5.70
C PHE A 26 6.75 15.85 6.38
N ASP A 27 7.39 17.02 6.43
CA ASP A 27 8.71 17.18 7.06
C ASP A 27 8.63 17.06 8.58
N LYS A 28 7.46 17.30 9.16
CA LYS A 28 7.21 17.03 10.58
C LYS A 28 7.26 15.54 10.92
N TYR A 29 7.06 14.66 9.95
CA TYR A 29 7.10 13.21 10.18
C TYR A 29 8.50 12.66 10.41
N ASP A 30 9.55 13.35 9.94
CA ASP A 30 10.92 12.88 10.12
C ASP A 30 11.39 12.94 11.58
N ASN A 31 10.70 13.72 12.42
CA ASN A 31 10.96 13.83 13.87
C ASN A 31 10.12 12.87 14.72
N ILE A 32 9.26 12.04 14.11
CA ILE A 32 8.45 11.06 14.86
C ILE A 32 9.37 9.92 15.30
N LEU A 33 9.44 9.69 16.60
CA LEU A 33 10.10 8.53 17.17
C LEU A 33 9.35 7.26 16.74
N VAL A 34 10.10 6.28 16.22
CA VAL A 34 9.56 4.98 15.84
C VAL A 34 10.13 3.92 16.77
N GLU A 35 9.25 3.14 17.38
CA GLU A 35 9.61 1.97 18.16
C GLU A 35 9.36 0.71 17.33
N VAL A 36 10.34 -0.18 17.29
CA VAL A 36 10.24 -1.48 16.64
C VAL A 36 10.56 -2.54 17.67
N SER A 37 9.65 -3.50 17.82
CA SER A 37 9.83 -4.67 18.67
C SER A 37 9.64 -5.94 17.84
N GLY A 38 10.22 -7.05 18.30
CA GLY A 38 10.18 -8.33 17.60
C GLY A 38 11.57 -8.90 17.37
N HIS A 39 11.62 -10.15 16.91
CA HIS A 39 12.88 -10.83 16.62
C HIS A 39 13.43 -10.40 15.26
N ASP A 40 14.68 -9.92 15.24
CA ASP A 40 15.46 -9.57 14.05
C ASP A 40 14.64 -8.79 12.99
N PRO A 41 14.21 -7.55 13.32
CA PRO A 41 13.49 -6.73 12.36
C PRO A 41 14.42 -6.24 11.24
N PRO A 42 14.04 -6.36 9.96
CA PRO A 42 14.76 -5.73 8.87
C PRO A 42 14.97 -4.22 9.12
N PRO A 43 16.10 -3.65 8.65
CA PRO A 43 16.35 -2.22 8.79
C PRO A 43 15.33 -1.41 7.98
N ALA A 44 15.03 -0.20 8.45
CA ALA A 44 14.18 0.74 7.72
C ALA A 44 14.86 1.19 6.42
N ILE A 45 14.05 1.37 5.38
CA ILE A 45 14.49 1.95 4.11
C ILE A 45 14.29 3.47 4.11
N LEU A 46 15.10 4.20 3.36
CA LEU A 46 15.03 5.66 3.25
C LEU A 46 14.37 6.13 1.96
N THR A 47 14.48 5.35 0.89
CA THR A 47 13.90 5.66 -0.42
C THR A 47 13.12 4.48 -1.00
N PHE A 48 12.27 4.72 -2.00
CA PHE A 48 11.53 3.63 -2.66
C PHE A 48 12.44 2.71 -3.48
N GLU A 49 13.58 3.22 -3.96
CA GLU A 49 14.56 2.46 -4.73
C GLU A 49 15.19 1.33 -3.90
N GLU A 50 15.38 1.55 -2.58
CA GLU A 50 15.91 0.55 -1.65
C GLU A 50 14.97 -0.66 -1.49
N ALA A 51 13.67 -0.51 -1.80
CA ALA A 51 12.72 -1.62 -1.74
C ALA A 51 12.84 -2.61 -2.92
N ASN A 52 13.70 -2.33 -3.91
CA ASN A 52 13.95 -3.18 -5.08
C ASN A 52 12.66 -3.65 -5.77
N LEU A 53 11.75 -2.70 -5.99
CA LEU A 53 10.45 -2.91 -6.63
C LEU A 53 10.62 -3.03 -8.15
N CYS A 54 9.69 -3.71 -8.82
CA CYS A 54 9.74 -3.83 -10.27
C CYS A 54 9.54 -2.45 -10.96
N PRO A 55 10.07 -2.25 -12.18
CA PRO A 55 10.04 -0.94 -12.84
C PRO A 55 8.62 -0.36 -13.02
N THR A 56 7.64 -1.22 -13.29
CA THR A 56 6.23 -0.81 -13.44
C THR A 56 5.66 -0.27 -12.14
N LEU A 57 5.94 -0.92 -11.00
CA LEU A 57 5.47 -0.46 -9.70
C LEU A 57 6.14 0.85 -9.29
N MET A 58 7.46 0.98 -9.53
CA MET A 58 8.20 2.24 -9.31
C MET A 58 7.62 3.39 -10.15
N LYS A 59 7.29 3.14 -11.43
CA LYS A 59 6.64 4.14 -12.29
C LYS A 59 5.31 4.59 -11.71
N ASN A 60 4.49 3.67 -11.19
CA ASN A 60 3.20 4.02 -10.59
C ASN A 60 3.36 4.81 -9.29
N ILE A 61 4.33 4.47 -8.44
CA ILE A 61 4.65 5.24 -7.22
C ILE A 61 5.10 6.66 -7.57
N ALA A 62 5.90 6.84 -8.63
CA ALA A 62 6.29 8.18 -9.07
C ALA A 62 5.06 9.02 -9.49
N ARG A 63 4.07 8.38 -10.11
CA ARG A 63 2.85 9.04 -10.60
C ARG A 63 1.84 9.40 -9.53
N THR A 64 1.85 8.73 -8.38
CA THR A 64 1.05 9.16 -7.21
C THR A 64 1.58 10.44 -6.58
N GLY A 65 2.76 10.91 -7.00
CA GLY A 65 3.43 12.08 -6.41
C GLY A 65 4.07 11.79 -5.05
N TYR A 66 4.33 10.51 -4.73
CA TYR A 66 5.03 10.14 -3.51
C TYR A 66 6.52 10.45 -3.65
N LEU A 67 6.94 11.58 -3.07
CA LEU A 67 8.34 12.01 -3.14
C LEU A 67 9.22 11.38 -2.06
N LYS A 68 8.63 11.01 -0.91
CA LYS A 68 9.34 10.40 0.21
C LYS A 68 8.47 9.42 0.97
N LEU A 69 9.11 8.42 1.58
CA LEU A 69 8.45 7.48 2.48
C LEU A 69 8.05 8.16 3.79
N THR A 70 6.85 7.86 4.27
CA THR A 70 6.45 8.20 5.65
C THR A 70 7.07 7.21 6.65
N PRO A 71 7.18 7.55 7.95
CA PRO A 71 7.76 6.65 8.94
C PRO A 71 7.16 5.25 8.91
N VAL A 72 5.83 5.10 8.89
CA VAL A 72 5.21 3.77 8.84
C VAL A 72 5.60 2.99 7.58
N GLN A 73 5.78 3.65 6.43
CA GLN A 73 6.21 2.99 5.20
C GLN A 73 7.68 2.56 5.25
N LYS A 74 8.58 3.41 5.78
CA LYS A 74 10.02 3.12 5.92
C LYS A 74 10.28 1.80 6.63
N TYR A 75 9.47 1.47 7.65
CA TYR A 75 9.60 0.23 8.42
C TYR A 75 8.71 -0.90 7.88
N SER A 76 7.46 -0.62 7.49
CA SER A 76 6.52 -1.69 7.10
C SER A 76 6.90 -2.37 5.80
N ILE A 77 7.36 -1.61 4.80
CA ILE A 77 7.70 -2.14 3.49
C ILE A 77 8.78 -3.23 3.59
N PRO A 78 9.97 -2.99 4.17
CA PRO A 78 11.00 -4.03 4.27
C PRO A 78 10.58 -5.23 5.14
N ILE A 79 9.77 -5.01 6.19
CA ILE A 79 9.24 -6.10 7.03
C ILE A 79 8.32 -7.03 6.22
N ILE A 80 7.36 -6.47 5.48
CA ILE A 80 6.42 -7.26 4.67
C ILE A 80 7.15 -7.89 3.47
N MET A 81 8.11 -7.19 2.85
CA MET A 81 8.96 -7.74 1.80
C MET A 81 9.79 -8.94 2.28
N ALA A 82 10.12 -9.02 3.57
CA ALA A 82 10.80 -10.15 4.19
C ALA A 82 9.83 -11.31 4.54
N GLY A 83 8.55 -11.23 4.17
CA GLY A 83 7.55 -12.26 4.45
C GLY A 83 7.19 -12.38 5.93
N ARG A 84 7.32 -11.30 6.70
CA ARG A 84 7.06 -11.27 8.13
C ARG A 84 5.68 -10.70 8.43
N ASP A 85 5.02 -11.26 9.44
CA ASP A 85 3.83 -10.65 10.03
C ASP A 85 4.18 -9.31 10.69
N LEU A 86 3.26 -8.36 10.58
CA LEU A 86 3.45 -6.99 11.07
C LEU A 86 2.18 -6.46 11.73
N MET A 87 2.35 -5.93 12.94
CA MET A 87 1.41 -5.01 13.55
C MET A 87 1.98 -3.59 13.48
N ALA A 88 1.33 -2.69 12.75
CA ALA A 88 1.76 -1.30 12.59
C ALA A 88 0.73 -0.34 13.20
N CYS A 89 1.19 0.55 14.08
CA CYS A 89 0.40 1.65 14.62
C CYS A 89 0.99 2.98 14.16
N ALA A 90 0.17 3.81 13.50
CA ALA A 90 0.54 5.16 13.09
C ALA A 90 -0.72 6.02 12.94
N GLN A 91 -0.58 7.34 13.03
CA GLN A 91 -1.71 8.27 12.95
C GLN A 91 -2.47 8.19 11.60
N THR A 92 -3.72 8.65 11.57
CA THR A 92 -4.48 8.79 10.30
C THR A 92 -3.75 9.74 9.34
N GLY A 93 -3.81 9.45 8.03
CA GLY A 93 -3.09 10.26 7.02
C GLY A 93 -1.56 10.05 7.00
N SER A 94 -1.03 9.03 7.69
CA SER A 94 0.40 8.68 7.66
C SER A 94 0.79 7.74 6.51
N GLY A 95 -0.13 7.39 5.60
CA GLY A 95 0.18 6.54 4.45
C GLY A 95 0.24 5.04 4.74
N LYS A 96 -0.45 4.56 5.79
CA LYS A 96 -0.56 3.12 6.14
C LYS A 96 -1.05 2.25 4.98
N THR A 97 -1.95 2.75 4.14
CA THR A 97 -2.51 2.01 2.99
C THR A 97 -1.40 1.61 2.00
N ALA A 98 -0.58 2.56 1.57
CA ALA A 98 0.58 2.27 0.73
C ALA A 98 1.63 1.40 1.44
N ALA A 99 1.74 1.50 2.77
CA ALA A 99 2.71 0.73 3.55
C ALA A 99 2.49 -0.79 3.47
N PHE A 100 1.24 -1.25 3.27
CA PHE A 100 0.94 -2.68 3.00
C PHE A 100 0.69 -2.98 1.53
N LEU A 101 0.06 -2.08 0.76
CA LEU A 101 -0.26 -2.36 -0.65
C LEU A 101 0.99 -2.51 -1.52
N ILE A 102 1.99 -1.64 -1.35
CA ILE A 102 3.22 -1.66 -2.15
C ILE A 102 3.93 -3.02 -2.03
N PRO A 103 4.29 -3.53 -0.84
CA PRO A 103 4.99 -4.80 -0.73
C PRO A 103 4.13 -6.01 -1.11
N ILE A 104 2.81 -5.97 -0.89
CA ILE A 104 1.89 -7.03 -1.34
C ILE A 104 1.87 -7.13 -2.87
N LEU A 105 1.71 -5.99 -3.56
CA LEU A 105 1.74 -5.94 -5.02
C LEU A 105 3.12 -6.35 -5.56
N ALA A 106 4.21 -5.96 -4.88
CA ALA A 106 5.55 -6.35 -5.26
C ALA A 106 5.75 -7.87 -5.23
N HIS A 107 5.27 -8.56 -4.19
CA HIS A 107 5.27 -10.02 -4.10
C HIS A 107 4.45 -10.65 -5.23
N MET A 108 3.20 -10.22 -5.43
CA MET A 108 2.34 -10.75 -6.50
C MET A 108 2.93 -10.57 -7.90
N MET A 109 3.57 -9.42 -8.16
CA MET A 109 4.21 -9.15 -9.45
C MET A 109 5.50 -9.95 -9.65
N ARG A 110 6.20 -10.31 -8.57
CA ARG A 110 7.44 -11.09 -8.61
C ARG A 110 7.15 -12.58 -8.75
N ASP A 111 6.26 -13.10 -7.92
CA ASP A 111 5.99 -14.53 -7.78
C ASP A 111 4.92 -15.00 -8.78
N GLY A 112 4.20 -14.06 -9.38
CA GLY A 112 3.04 -14.31 -10.22
C GLY A 112 1.78 -14.48 -9.39
N VAL A 113 0.63 -14.43 -10.06
CA VAL A 113 -0.68 -14.71 -9.45
C VAL A 113 -1.24 -15.99 -10.04
N THR A 114 -1.73 -16.87 -9.18
CA THR A 114 -2.36 -18.14 -9.55
C THR A 114 -3.88 -18.06 -9.58
N ALA A 115 -4.43 -16.87 -9.29
CA ALA A 115 -5.86 -16.61 -9.22
C ALA A 115 -6.60 -17.13 -10.47
N THR A 116 -7.60 -17.98 -10.21
CA THR A 116 -8.44 -18.62 -11.22
C THR A 116 -9.32 -17.60 -11.94
N GLN A 117 -9.02 -17.33 -13.22
CA GLN A 117 -9.91 -16.53 -14.06
C GLN A 117 -11.05 -17.40 -14.58
N PHE A 118 -12.28 -16.89 -14.55
CA PHE A 118 -13.49 -17.52 -15.11
C PHE A 118 -14.00 -18.80 -14.41
N GLU A 119 -13.54 -19.12 -13.20
CA GLU A 119 -14.17 -20.14 -12.36
C GLU A 119 -15.34 -19.59 -11.56
N GLN A 120 -16.35 -20.43 -11.27
CA GLN A 120 -17.46 -20.05 -10.38
C GLN A 120 -16.97 -19.65 -8.98
N GLN A 121 -15.93 -20.32 -8.49
CA GLN A 121 -15.28 -20.00 -7.23
C GLN A 121 -14.00 -19.23 -7.50
N GLN A 122 -13.88 -18.04 -6.92
CA GLN A 122 -12.69 -17.21 -7.03
C GLN A 122 -11.71 -17.53 -5.89
N GLN A 123 -10.41 -17.51 -6.17
CA GLN A 123 -9.33 -17.78 -5.23
C GLN A 123 -8.41 -16.54 -5.13
N PRO A 124 -8.74 -15.54 -4.30
CA PRO A 124 -7.94 -14.33 -4.17
C PRO A 124 -6.62 -14.61 -3.43
N GLU A 125 -5.51 -14.04 -3.94
CA GLU A 125 -4.17 -14.13 -3.33
C GLU A 125 -4.03 -13.26 -2.07
N CYS A 126 -4.85 -12.21 -1.95
CA CYS A 126 -4.84 -11.31 -0.80
C CYS A 126 -6.27 -10.92 -0.42
N ILE A 127 -6.53 -10.85 0.89
CA ILE A 127 -7.78 -10.39 1.47
C ILE A 127 -7.48 -9.17 2.33
N ILE A 128 -8.11 -8.05 1.99
CA ILE A 128 -8.09 -6.82 2.79
C ILE A 128 -9.48 -6.62 3.37
N VAL A 129 -9.56 -6.41 4.68
CA VAL A 129 -10.81 -6.16 5.39
C VAL A 129 -10.77 -4.77 6.02
N ALA A 130 -11.89 -4.07 5.99
CA ALA A 130 -12.07 -2.78 6.63
C ALA A 130 -13.41 -2.73 7.38
N PRO A 131 -13.52 -1.92 8.46
CA PRO A 131 -14.72 -1.87 9.29
C PRO A 131 -15.94 -1.22 8.62
N THR A 132 -15.77 -0.48 7.51
CA THR A 132 -16.87 0.21 6.82
C THR A 132 -16.79 0.02 5.31
N ARG A 133 -17.96 0.13 4.63
CA ARG A 133 -18.05 0.03 3.17
C ARG A 133 -17.34 1.19 2.48
N GLU A 134 -17.40 2.36 3.08
CA GLU A 134 -16.80 3.57 2.55
C GLU A 134 -15.28 3.49 2.62
N LEU A 135 -14.73 2.91 3.70
CA LEU A 135 -13.28 2.77 3.86
C LEU A 135 -12.69 1.70 2.94
N ILE A 136 -13.40 0.59 2.68
CA ILE A 136 -12.89 -0.42 1.73
C ILE A 136 -12.95 0.06 0.26
N ASN A 137 -13.73 1.11 -0.02
CA ASN A 137 -13.86 1.72 -1.35
C ASN A 137 -12.88 2.89 -1.61
N GLN A 138 -12.14 3.34 -0.58
CA GLN A 138 -11.12 4.39 -0.70
C GLN A 138 -9.82 3.85 -1.30
#